data_AF-A0A6M5YS63-F1
#
_entry.id   AF-A0A6M5YS63-F1
#
_cell.length_a   1.000
_cell.length_b   1.000
_cell.length_c   1.000
_cell.angle_alpha   90.00
_cell.angle_beta   90.00
_cell.angle_gamma   90.00
#
_symmetry.space_group_name_H-M   'P 1'
#
loop_
_entity.id
_entity.type
_entity.pdbx_description
1 polymer ?
#
loop_
_entity_poly.entity_id
_entity_poly.type
_entity_poly.pdbx_seq_one_letter_code
_entity_poly.pdbx_strand_id
1 'polypeptide(L)'
;MFLLGLNGDEVSEEYTKRVVVTILVAASTSGATFVFTWWWARRRARRQWDAKEFLDRIIVSLNLFADGALKIRTVLERSLDEIFLNKLAVAKVWAAARATTVENPVMPIAKEDRWFLLNFVLNAVAEHFVAGHIRRDAGQPVVVVKYALFLTCELVGDERIRKVRAMLVRQDVLENFPYADTMPALENPWHADRIKTLRVAAALYKTEPDNFLMLEACV
;
A
#
# COMPACT_ATOMS: atom_id res chain seq x y z
N MET A 1 37.80 -25.37 -60.76
CA MET A 1 37.72 -23.90 -60.78
C MET A 1 36.26 -23.53 -61.06
N PHE A 2 35.42 -23.48 -60.03
CA PHE A 2 34.00 -23.09 -60.16
C PHE A 2 33.89 -21.60 -59.85
N LEU A 3 33.76 -20.79 -60.90
CA LEU A 3 33.38 -19.38 -60.80
C LEU A 3 31.85 -19.33 -60.76
N LEU A 4 31.29 -19.28 -59.55
CA LEU A 4 29.88 -18.93 -59.34
C LEU A 4 29.74 -17.42 -59.60
N GLY A 5 29.28 -17.09 -60.80
CA GLY A 5 28.78 -15.75 -61.11
C GLY A 5 27.49 -15.51 -60.36
N LEU A 6 27.60 -15.09 -59.10
CA LEU A 6 26.48 -14.49 -58.38
C LEU A 6 26.33 -13.06 -58.88
N ASN A 7 25.19 -12.79 -59.52
CA ASN A 7 24.84 -11.47 -60.01
C ASN A 7 24.66 -10.56 -58.78
N GLY A 8 25.51 -9.54 -58.61
CA GLY A 8 25.51 -8.68 -57.42
C GLY A 8 24.16 -7.98 -57.18
N ASP A 9 23.41 -7.75 -58.26
CA ASP A 9 22.07 -7.15 -58.22
C ASP A 9 21.01 -8.10 -57.63
N GLU A 10 21.10 -9.41 -57.90
CA GLU A 10 20.17 -10.41 -57.33
C GLU A 10 20.39 -10.57 -55.82
N VAL A 11 21.65 -10.58 -55.38
CA VAL A 11 22.01 -10.65 -53.95
C VAL A 11 21.56 -9.39 -53.21
N SER A 12 21.70 -8.21 -53.85
CA SER A 12 21.25 -6.92 -53.29
C SER A 12 19.72 -6.84 -53.17
N GLU A 13 18.98 -7.33 -54.18
CA GLU A 13 17.51 -7.35 -54.16
C GLU A 13 16.97 -8.32 -53.10
N GLU A 14 17.57 -9.51 -52.97
CA GLU A 14 17.18 -10.48 -51.96
C GLU A 14 17.50 -9.99 -50.53
N TYR A 15 18.65 -9.36 -50.34
CA TYR A 15 19.01 -8.73 -49.06
C TYR A 15 18.05 -7.61 -48.70
N THR A 16 17.71 -6.73 -49.65
CA THR A 16 16.76 -5.64 -49.46
C THR A 16 15.37 -6.16 -49.08
N LYS A 17 14.87 -7.21 -49.76
CA LYS A 17 13.59 -7.86 -49.43
C LYS A 17 13.61 -8.42 -48.01
N ARG A 18 14.68 -9.12 -47.61
CA ARG A 18 14.81 -9.68 -46.25
C ARG A 18 14.80 -8.56 -45.20
N VAL A 19 15.55 -7.48 -45.39
CA VAL A 19 15.58 -6.34 -44.46
C VAL A 19 14.21 -5.68 -44.33
N VAL A 20 13.52 -5.43 -45.46
CA VAL A 20 12.17 -4.84 -45.45
C VAL A 20 11.18 -5.75 -44.71
N VAL A 21 11.21 -7.07 -44.98
CA VAL A 21 10.35 -8.03 -44.29
C VAL A 21 10.65 -8.08 -42.79
N THR A 22 11.93 -8.08 -42.39
CA THR A 22 12.32 -8.07 -40.98
C THR A 22 11.82 -6.81 -40.27
N ILE A 23 11.95 -5.64 -40.89
CA ILE A 23 11.44 -4.37 -40.35
C ILE A 23 9.91 -4.42 -40.20
N LEU A 24 9.19 -4.91 -41.21
CA LEU A 24 7.72 -5.04 -41.17
C LEU A 24 7.25 -5.99 -40.08
N VAL A 25 7.91 -7.14 -39.92
CA VAL A 25 7.61 -8.11 -38.86
C VAL A 25 7.91 -7.51 -37.49
N ALA A 26 9.04 -6.82 -37.33
CA ALA A 26 9.39 -6.17 -36.07
C ALA A 26 8.39 -5.06 -35.70
N ALA A 27 8.02 -4.21 -36.67
CA ALA A 27 7.06 -3.13 -36.48
C ALA A 27 5.65 -3.65 -36.17
N SER A 28 5.18 -4.66 -36.90
CA SER A 28 3.85 -5.25 -36.67
C SER A 28 3.77 -5.98 -35.34
N THR A 29 4.80 -6.75 -34.97
CA THR A 29 4.85 -7.43 -33.67
C THR A 29 4.88 -6.43 -32.53
N SER A 30 5.73 -5.40 -32.61
CA SER A 30 5.82 -4.34 -31.59
C SER A 30 4.51 -3.56 -31.45
N GLY A 31 3.88 -3.20 -32.58
CA GLY A 31 2.58 -2.53 -32.59
C GLY A 31 1.48 -3.37 -31.97
N ALA A 32 1.40 -4.67 -32.32
CA ALA A 32 0.43 -5.60 -31.74
C ALA A 32 0.63 -5.76 -30.23
N THR A 33 1.88 -5.92 -29.76
CA THR A 33 2.20 -6.01 -28.34
C THR A 33 1.83 -4.71 -27.59
N PHE A 34 2.10 -3.54 -28.16
CA PHE A 34 1.73 -2.27 -27.56
C PHE A 34 0.22 -2.10 -27.42
N VAL A 35 -0.54 -2.39 -28.49
CA VAL A 35 -2.01 -2.30 -28.47
C VAL A 35 -2.60 -3.27 -27.45
N PHE A 36 -2.08 -4.50 -27.40
CA PHE A 36 -2.53 -5.51 -26.45
C PHE A 36 -2.26 -5.10 -24.99
N THR A 37 -1.04 -4.63 -24.69
CA THR A 37 -0.68 -4.19 -23.33
C THR A 37 -1.47 -2.97 -22.89
N TRP A 38 -1.67 -1.98 -23.78
CA TRP A 38 -2.48 -0.80 -23.51
C TRP A 38 -3.95 -1.15 -23.26
N TRP A 39 -4.55 -1.99 -24.12
CA TRP A 39 -5.93 -2.43 -23.96
C TRP A 39 -6.13 -3.20 -22.65
N TRP A 40 -5.22 -4.11 -22.32
CA TRP A 40 -5.26 -4.89 -21.09
C TRP A 40 -5.13 -4.01 -19.84
N ALA A 41 -4.18 -3.07 -19.84
CA ALA A 41 -4.00 -2.11 -18.75
C ALA A 41 -5.26 -1.26 -18.53
N ARG A 42 -5.86 -0.76 -19.61
CA ARG A 42 -7.10 0.03 -19.55
C ARG A 42 -8.30 -0.78 -19.04
N ARG A 43 -8.43 -2.03 -19.48
CA ARG A 43 -9.49 -2.94 -18.99
C ARG A 43 -9.32 -3.25 -17.50
N ARG A 44 -8.09 -3.46 -17.04
CA ARG A 44 -7.78 -3.67 -15.62
C ARG A 44 -8.11 -2.43 -14.78
N ALA A 45 -7.69 -1.24 -15.23
CA ALA A 45 -7.98 0.02 -14.53
C ALA A 45 -9.49 0.29 -14.41
N ARG A 46 -10.27 0.02 -15.49
CA ARG A 46 -11.74 0.12 -15.44
C ARG A 46 -12.34 -0.84 -14.43
N ARG A 47 -11.93 -2.12 -14.43
CA ARG A 47 -12.40 -3.10 -13.44
C ARG A 47 -12.10 -2.69 -12.01
N GLN A 48 -10.94 -2.11 -11.74
CA GLN A 48 -10.58 -1.62 -10.40
C GLN A 48 -11.45 -0.42 -10.00
N TRP A 49 -11.69 0.50 -10.93
CA TRP A 49 -12.59 1.64 -10.73
C TRP A 49 -14.02 1.19 -10.43
N ASP A 50 -14.56 0.28 -11.23
CA ASP A 50 -15.90 -0.27 -11.08
C ASP A 50 -16.05 -1.08 -9.78
N ALA A 51 -14.99 -1.77 -9.36
CA ALA A 51 -14.93 -2.51 -8.10
C ALA A 51 -14.78 -1.59 -6.85
N LYS A 52 -14.50 -0.29 -7.04
CA LYS A 52 -14.20 0.67 -5.96
C LYS A 52 -13.13 0.15 -4.97
N GLU A 53 -12.18 -0.63 -5.50
CA GLU A 53 -11.08 -1.24 -4.74
C GLU A 53 -9.81 -0.38 -4.90
N PHE A 54 -9.54 0.50 -3.94
CA PHE A 54 -8.30 1.29 -3.91
C PHE A 54 -7.23 0.55 -3.10
N LEU A 55 -6.87 -0.64 -3.58
CA LEU A 55 -5.89 -1.52 -2.94
C LEU A 55 -4.45 -1.26 -3.40
N ASP A 56 -4.26 -0.39 -4.37
CA ASP A 56 -2.96 -0.01 -4.95
C ASP A 56 -2.23 1.08 -4.15
N ARG A 57 -2.94 1.73 -3.22
CA ARG A 57 -2.42 2.80 -2.37
C ARG A 57 -2.57 2.44 -0.90
N ILE A 58 -1.64 2.92 -0.09
CA ILE A 58 -1.72 2.83 1.37
C ILE A 58 -1.82 4.23 1.95
N ILE A 59 -2.81 4.42 2.82
CA ILE A 59 -2.98 5.65 3.59
C ILE A 59 -2.50 5.38 5.01
N VAL A 60 -1.47 6.10 5.44
CA VAL A 60 -1.08 6.12 6.86
C VAL A 60 -1.91 7.19 7.55
N SER A 61 -2.68 6.78 8.56
CA SER A 61 -3.53 7.69 9.32
C SER A 61 -3.15 7.69 10.80
N LEU A 62 -3.02 8.88 11.36
CA LEU A 62 -2.93 9.15 12.79
C LEU A 62 -4.35 9.26 13.36
N ASN A 63 -4.64 8.43 14.35
CA ASN A 63 -5.94 8.38 15.04
C ASN A 63 -5.80 9.01 16.42
N LEU A 64 -6.39 10.19 16.59
CA LEU A 64 -6.31 10.95 17.83
C LEU A 64 -7.65 10.90 18.55
N PHE A 65 -7.61 10.65 19.85
CA PHE A 65 -8.74 10.87 20.74
C PHE A 65 -8.46 12.11 21.57
N ALA A 66 -9.17 13.19 21.26
CA ALA A 66 -9.02 14.48 21.92
C ALA A 66 -10.41 15.11 22.06
N ASP A 67 -10.67 15.72 23.21
CA ASP A 67 -11.92 16.43 23.49
C ASP A 67 -13.17 15.54 23.36
N GLY A 68 -13.05 14.25 23.70
CA GLY A 68 -14.13 13.27 23.55
C GLY A 68 -14.45 12.87 22.11
N ALA A 69 -13.62 13.28 21.13
CA ALA A 69 -13.82 13.03 19.71
C ALA A 69 -12.70 12.19 19.09
N LEU A 70 -13.06 11.38 18.08
CA LEU A 70 -12.10 10.77 17.18
C LEU A 70 -11.76 11.75 16.05
N LYS A 71 -10.50 12.17 16.00
CA LYS A 71 -9.93 12.98 14.91
C LYS A 71 -8.99 12.10 14.09
N ILE A 72 -9.17 12.08 12.77
CA ILE A 72 -8.33 11.28 11.85
C ILE A 72 -7.50 12.23 11.01
N ARG A 73 -6.17 12.07 11.00
CA ARG A 73 -5.26 12.87 10.18
C ARG A 73 -4.40 11.97 9.31
N THR A 74 -4.31 12.28 8.01
CA THR A 74 -3.41 11.56 7.10
C THR A 74 -1.98 12.02 7.35
N VAL A 75 -1.08 11.08 7.65
CA VAL A 75 0.36 11.34 7.77
C VAL A 75 1.01 11.33 6.40
N LEU A 76 0.71 10.28 5.62
CA LEU A 76 1.13 10.17 4.23
C LEU A 76 0.16 9.27 3.46
N GLU A 77 0.19 9.41 2.14
CA GLU A 77 -0.49 8.53 1.20
C GLU A 77 0.45 8.27 0.03
N ARG A 78 0.77 6.99 -0.22
CA ARG A 78 1.69 6.56 -1.29
C ARG A 78 1.17 5.29 -1.96
N SER A 79 1.68 4.98 -3.14
CA SER A 79 1.40 3.69 -3.77
C SER A 79 2.02 2.55 -2.95
N LEU A 80 1.45 1.35 -3.00
CA LEU A 80 2.05 0.18 -2.35
C LEU A 80 3.46 -0.10 -2.90
N ASP A 81 3.67 0.13 -4.19
CA ASP A 81 4.98 -0.08 -4.84
C ASP A 81 6.07 0.90 -4.35
N GLU A 82 5.69 2.08 -3.85
CA GLU A 82 6.63 3.03 -3.23
C GLU A 82 7.02 2.63 -1.80
N ILE A 83 6.11 2.00 -1.06
CA ILE A 83 6.33 1.63 0.35
C ILE A 83 6.98 0.25 0.46
N PHE A 84 6.51 -0.71 -0.34
CA PHE A 84 6.95 -2.11 -0.28
C PHE A 84 7.98 -2.36 -1.38
N LEU A 85 9.24 -2.54 -0.99
CA LEU A 85 10.39 -2.62 -1.92
C LEU A 85 10.38 -3.82 -2.88
N ASN A 86 9.49 -4.81 -2.69
CA ASN A 86 9.37 -5.93 -3.63
C ASN A 86 7.90 -6.30 -3.92
N LYS A 87 7.69 -6.91 -5.09
CA LYS A 87 6.36 -7.33 -5.57
C LYS A 87 5.72 -8.45 -4.75
N LEU A 88 6.52 -9.27 -4.07
CA LEU A 88 6.02 -10.32 -3.18
C LEU A 88 5.34 -9.72 -1.94
N ALA A 89 5.91 -8.67 -1.34
CA ALA A 89 5.35 -7.95 -0.21
C ALA A 89 4.03 -7.27 -0.61
N VAL A 90 3.98 -6.63 -1.77
CA VAL A 90 2.73 -6.08 -2.33
C VAL A 90 1.67 -7.17 -2.50
N ALA A 91 2.05 -8.34 -3.04
CA ALA A 91 1.12 -9.46 -3.21
C ALA A 91 0.61 -10.00 -1.86
N LYS A 92 1.45 -10.07 -0.83
CA LYS A 92 1.06 -10.46 0.53
C LYS A 92 0.11 -9.45 1.15
N VAL A 93 0.37 -8.15 0.99
CA VAL A 93 -0.54 -7.08 1.45
C VAL A 93 -1.89 -7.17 0.73
N TRP A 94 -1.91 -7.41 -0.58
CA TRP A 94 -3.16 -7.62 -1.31
C TRP A 94 -3.93 -8.85 -0.85
N ALA A 95 -3.24 -9.97 -0.62
CA ALA A 95 -3.86 -11.19 -0.12
C ALA A 95 -4.49 -10.95 1.26
N ALA A 96 -3.75 -10.33 2.18
CA ALA A 96 -4.24 -10.01 3.51
C ALA A 96 -5.39 -8.98 3.47
N ALA A 97 -5.29 -7.94 2.63
CA ALA A 97 -6.35 -6.96 2.43
C ALA A 97 -7.64 -7.61 1.91
N ARG A 98 -7.55 -8.58 0.99
CA ARG A 98 -8.72 -9.31 0.46
C ARG A 98 -9.33 -10.26 1.48
N ALA A 99 -8.55 -10.73 2.44
CA ALA A 99 -9.02 -11.59 3.52
C ALA A 99 -9.72 -10.83 4.66
N THR A 100 -9.69 -9.50 4.69
CA THR A 100 -10.40 -8.73 5.73
C THR A 100 -11.92 -8.76 5.52
N THR A 101 -12.65 -8.71 6.63
CA THR A 101 -14.12 -8.60 6.63
C THR A 101 -14.55 -7.35 7.40
N VAL A 102 -15.86 -7.11 7.49
CA VAL A 102 -16.41 -6.00 8.29
C VAL A 102 -16.13 -6.23 9.78
N GLU A 103 -16.17 -7.50 10.21
CA GLU A 103 -15.95 -7.95 11.58
C GLU A 103 -14.47 -8.04 11.92
N ASN A 104 -13.62 -8.39 10.94
CA ASN A 104 -12.18 -8.43 11.09
C ASN A 104 -11.48 -7.53 10.04
N PRO A 105 -11.42 -6.21 10.29
CA PRO A 105 -10.83 -5.25 9.37
C PRO A 105 -9.30 -5.17 9.47
N VAL A 106 -8.68 -5.76 10.51
CA VAL A 106 -7.22 -5.84 10.64
C VAL A 106 -6.70 -6.92 9.70
N MET A 107 -5.64 -6.62 8.97
CA MET A 107 -5.10 -7.55 7.98
C MET A 107 -4.55 -8.82 8.65
N PRO A 108 -5.00 -10.03 8.28
CA PRO A 108 -4.49 -11.28 8.82
C PRO A 108 -3.14 -11.62 8.17
N ILE A 109 -2.07 -11.02 8.66
CA ILE A 109 -0.70 -11.23 8.16
C ILE A 109 -0.09 -12.44 8.88
N ALA A 110 0.58 -13.32 8.12
CA ALA A 110 1.30 -14.47 8.67
C ALA A 110 2.45 -14.01 9.59
N LYS A 111 2.67 -14.70 10.70
CA LYS A 111 3.59 -14.26 11.78
C LYS A 111 4.99 -13.95 11.28
N GLU A 112 5.51 -14.81 10.41
CA GLU A 112 6.81 -14.69 9.76
C GLU A 112 6.96 -13.44 8.89
N ASP A 113 5.85 -12.86 8.42
CA ASP A 113 5.84 -11.68 7.53
C ASP A 113 5.53 -10.37 8.25
N ARG A 114 4.92 -10.42 9.45
CA ARG A 114 4.42 -9.24 10.17
C ARG A 114 5.49 -8.17 10.32
N TRP A 115 6.64 -8.55 10.85
CA TRP A 115 7.74 -7.60 11.07
C TRP A 115 8.20 -6.95 9.77
N PHE A 116 8.42 -7.72 8.71
CA PHE A 116 8.90 -7.18 7.44
C PHE A 116 7.89 -6.22 6.79
N LEU A 117 6.62 -6.60 6.72
CA LEU A 117 5.58 -5.76 6.12
C LEU A 117 5.35 -4.48 6.92
N LEU A 118 5.30 -4.57 8.24
CA LEU A 118 5.12 -3.39 9.10
C LEU A 118 6.36 -2.49 9.10
N ASN A 119 7.57 -3.06 9.02
CA ASN A 119 8.81 -2.29 9.03
C ASN A 119 8.97 -1.41 7.77
N PHE A 120 8.50 -1.87 6.60
CA PHE A 120 8.46 -1.02 5.39
C PHE A 120 7.64 0.24 5.62
N VAL A 121 6.47 0.09 6.24
CA VAL A 121 5.58 1.21 6.54
C VAL A 121 6.17 2.07 7.65
N LEU A 122 6.76 1.45 8.68
CA LEU A 122 7.42 2.16 9.78
C LEU A 122 8.52 3.08 9.27
N ASN A 123 9.38 2.60 8.37
CA ASN A 123 10.46 3.40 7.79
C ASN A 123 9.91 4.62 7.06
N ALA A 124 8.89 4.43 6.22
CA ALA A 124 8.25 5.52 5.49
C ALA A 124 7.61 6.57 6.43
N VAL A 125 7.09 6.13 7.58
CA VAL A 125 6.54 7.04 8.60
C VAL A 125 7.66 7.73 9.40
N ALA A 126 8.72 7.00 9.75
CA ALA A 126 9.83 7.50 10.56
C ALA A 126 10.57 8.67 9.86
N GLU A 127 10.62 8.67 8.53
CA GLU A 127 11.13 9.80 7.72
C GLU A 127 10.52 11.15 8.12
N HIS A 128 9.27 11.18 8.58
CA HIS A 128 8.58 12.40 8.97
C HIS A 128 8.94 12.91 10.37
N PHE A 129 9.58 12.07 11.20
CA PHE A 129 9.93 12.40 12.60
C PHE A 129 11.44 12.56 12.82
N VAL A 130 12.24 12.54 11.74
CA VAL A 130 13.72 12.64 11.80
C VAL A 130 14.18 13.90 12.55
N ALA A 131 13.53 15.05 12.32
CA ALA A 131 13.93 16.30 12.96
C ALA A 131 13.86 16.22 14.49
N GLY A 132 12.81 15.61 15.05
CA GLY A 132 12.68 15.45 16.50
C GLY A 132 13.71 14.48 17.07
N HIS A 133 14.03 13.40 16.33
CA HIS A 133 15.09 12.48 16.75
C HIS A 133 16.47 13.16 16.77
N ILE A 134 16.79 13.99 15.78
CA ILE A 134 18.04 14.79 15.76
C ILE A 134 18.07 15.78 16.93
N ARG A 135 16.94 16.45 17.24
CA ARG A 135 16.86 17.36 18.38
C ARG A 135 17.13 16.64 19.70
N ARG A 136 16.54 15.47 19.89
CA ARG A 136 16.77 14.63 21.08
C ARG A 136 18.24 14.24 21.22
N ASP A 137 18.85 13.80 20.12
CA ASP A 137 20.27 13.44 20.08
C ASP A 137 21.17 14.64 20.42
N ALA A 138 20.80 15.83 19.95
CA ALA A 138 21.47 17.09 20.30
C ALA A 138 21.16 17.60 21.74
N GLY A 139 20.49 16.80 22.58
CA GLY A 139 20.14 17.17 23.96
C GLY A 139 19.06 18.23 24.08
N GLN A 140 18.33 18.53 23.00
CA GLN A 140 17.22 19.47 23.04
C GLN A 140 15.95 18.81 23.60
N PRO A 141 15.08 19.58 24.28
CA PRO A 141 13.83 19.06 24.79
C PRO A 141 12.91 18.64 23.63
N VAL A 142 12.42 17.40 23.70
CA VAL A 142 11.41 16.84 22.79
C VAL A 142 10.37 16.06 23.59
N VAL A 143 9.18 15.89 23.04
CA VAL A 143 8.18 14.98 23.58
C VAL A 143 8.30 13.65 22.83
N VAL A 144 8.52 12.58 23.59
CA VAL A 144 8.59 11.22 23.05
C VAL A 144 7.21 10.58 23.16
N VAL A 145 6.67 10.13 22.03
CA VAL A 145 5.36 9.46 21.95
C VAL A 145 5.52 8.10 21.27
N LYS A 146 4.93 7.07 21.87
CA LYS A 146 4.91 5.72 21.29
C LYS A 146 3.59 5.46 20.59
N TYR A 147 3.68 5.04 19.33
CA TYR A 147 2.56 4.68 18.48
C TYR A 147 2.61 3.19 18.14
N ALA A 148 1.46 2.52 18.22
CA ALA A 148 1.26 1.22 17.62
C ALA A 148 0.88 1.41 16.14
N LEU A 149 1.64 0.79 15.25
CA LEU A 149 1.44 0.75 13.80
C LEU A 149 0.91 -0.63 13.40
N PHE A 150 -0.18 -0.67 12.63
CA PHE A 150 -0.76 -1.91 12.10
C PHE A 150 -1.51 -1.67 10.79
N LEU A 151 -1.74 -2.73 10.03
CA LEU A 151 -2.38 -2.68 8.71
C LEU A 151 -3.85 -3.12 8.78
N THR A 152 -4.69 -2.39 8.07
CA THR A 152 -6.12 -2.68 7.96
C THR A 152 -6.61 -2.54 6.53
N CYS A 153 -7.72 -3.20 6.22
CA CYS A 153 -8.49 -2.92 5.01
C CYS A 153 -9.96 -2.80 5.40
N GLU A 154 -10.35 -1.58 5.74
CA GLU A 154 -11.72 -1.25 6.16
C GLU A 154 -12.63 -1.15 4.93
N LEU A 155 -13.86 -1.67 5.05
CA LEU A 155 -14.96 -1.31 4.16
C LEU A 155 -15.61 -0.06 4.72
N VAL A 156 -15.53 1.06 4.00
CA VAL A 156 -16.04 2.36 4.47
C VAL A 156 -17.27 2.79 3.68
N GLY A 157 -18.32 3.17 4.42
CA GLY A 157 -19.54 3.77 3.89
C GLY A 157 -20.44 2.80 3.12
N ASP A 158 -21.57 3.32 2.64
CA ASP A 158 -22.60 2.54 1.92
C ASP A 158 -22.08 1.96 0.60
N GLU A 159 -21.10 2.65 0.00
CA GLU A 159 -20.46 2.23 -1.25
C GLU A 159 -19.42 1.11 -1.08
N ARG A 160 -19.20 0.63 0.16
CA ARG A 160 -18.28 -0.47 0.51
C ARG A 160 -16.87 -0.32 -0.06
N ILE A 161 -16.35 0.91 -0.04
CA ILE A 161 -15.03 1.19 -0.60
C ILE A 161 -13.97 0.52 0.27
N ARG A 162 -13.15 -0.34 -0.34
CA ARG A 162 -12.02 -1.02 0.32
C ARG A 162 -10.76 -0.20 0.14
N LYS A 163 -10.13 0.17 1.24
CA LYS A 163 -8.87 0.93 1.25
C LYS A 163 -7.87 0.30 2.19
N VAL A 164 -6.65 0.05 1.68
CA VAL A 164 -5.52 -0.36 2.51
C VAL A 164 -5.07 0.82 3.35
N ARG A 165 -4.98 0.62 4.67
CA ARG A 165 -4.53 1.64 5.59
C ARG A 165 -3.50 1.10 6.55
N ALA A 166 -2.58 1.98 6.92
CA ALA A 166 -1.77 1.84 8.11
C ALA A 166 -2.32 2.78 9.17
N MET A 167 -2.61 2.26 10.35
CA MET A 167 -3.09 3.07 11.46
C MET A 167 -1.98 3.29 12.46
N LEU A 168 -1.81 4.54 12.85
CA LEU A 168 -1.03 4.96 14.01
C LEU A 168 -2.02 5.34 15.11
N VAL A 169 -1.87 4.68 16.25
CA VAL A 169 -2.64 4.95 17.48
C VAL A 169 -1.63 5.01 18.61
N ARG A 170 -1.78 5.93 19.57
CA ARG A 170 -0.87 5.93 20.73
C ARG A 170 -0.95 4.59 21.46
N GLN A 171 0.20 4.08 21.91
CA GLN A 171 0.30 2.77 22.56
C GLN A 171 -0.66 2.65 23.76
N ASP A 172 -0.62 3.64 24.65
CA ASP A 172 -1.41 3.69 25.88
C ASP A 172 -2.92 3.72 25.60
N VAL A 173 -3.32 4.39 24.52
CA VAL A 173 -4.70 4.43 24.06
C VAL A 173 -5.13 3.08 23.49
N LEU A 174 -4.27 2.38 22.76
CA LEU A 174 -4.62 1.06 22.21
C LEU A 174 -4.73 0.01 23.32
N GLU A 175 -3.84 0.07 24.31
CA GLU A 175 -3.86 -0.80 25.50
C GLU A 175 -5.12 -0.58 26.35
N ASN A 176 -5.48 0.69 26.56
CA ASN A 176 -6.59 1.12 27.40
C ASN A 176 -7.67 1.81 26.56
N PHE A 177 -8.17 1.11 25.54
CA PHE A 177 -9.08 1.70 24.56
C PHE A 177 -10.34 2.29 25.22
N PRO A 178 -10.54 3.62 25.19
CA PRO A 178 -11.55 4.28 26.02
C PRO A 178 -12.99 4.13 25.51
N TYR A 179 -13.16 3.59 24.30
CA TYR A 179 -14.43 3.49 23.60
C TYR A 179 -14.80 2.03 23.27
N ALA A 180 -14.48 1.10 24.17
CA ALA A 180 -14.79 -0.32 23.99
C ALA A 180 -16.30 -0.53 23.73
N ASP A 181 -17.14 0.12 24.55
CA ASP A 181 -18.60 -0.04 24.52
C ASP A 181 -19.35 1.24 24.10
N THR A 182 -18.66 2.37 24.03
CA THR A 182 -19.25 3.69 23.75
C THR A 182 -18.73 4.30 22.44
N MET A 183 -19.45 5.26 21.86
CA MET A 183 -19.02 5.96 20.63
C MET A 183 -18.55 7.38 21.00
N PRO A 184 -17.37 7.81 20.56
CA PRO A 184 -16.96 9.21 20.69
C PRO A 184 -17.74 10.12 19.74
N ALA A 185 -17.58 11.43 19.92
CA ALA A 185 -17.94 12.37 18.87
C ALA A 185 -17.13 12.09 17.59
N LEU A 186 -17.76 12.22 16.44
CA LEU A 186 -17.17 11.91 15.14
C LEU A 186 -17.12 13.16 14.27
N GLU A 187 -15.98 13.43 13.62
CA GLU A 187 -15.88 14.51 12.62
C GLU A 187 -16.80 14.24 11.42
N ASN A 188 -17.00 12.96 11.05
CA ASN A 188 -17.93 12.54 10.02
C ASN A 188 -18.65 11.24 10.43
N PRO A 189 -19.91 11.02 10.02
CA PRO A 189 -20.67 9.81 10.39
C PRO A 189 -19.97 8.49 10.01
N TRP A 190 -19.30 8.43 8.86
CA TRP A 190 -18.58 7.24 8.40
C TRP A 190 -17.30 6.93 9.20
N HIS A 191 -16.86 7.81 10.12
CA HIS A 191 -15.79 7.48 11.06
C HIS A 191 -16.23 6.45 12.11
N ALA A 192 -17.52 6.11 12.20
CA ALA A 192 -17.99 5.04 13.08
C ALA A 192 -17.33 3.68 12.75
N ASP A 193 -17.05 3.40 11.48
CA ASP A 193 -16.35 2.16 11.07
C ASP A 193 -14.89 2.14 11.55
N ARG A 194 -14.26 3.32 11.68
CA ARG A 194 -12.93 3.44 12.29
C ARG A 194 -12.94 3.03 13.75
N ILE A 195 -13.97 3.42 14.51
CA ILE A 195 -14.09 3.02 15.92
C ILE A 195 -14.27 1.52 16.06
N LYS A 196 -15.10 0.89 15.23
CA LYS A 196 -15.24 -0.57 15.20
C LYS A 196 -13.89 -1.24 14.92
N THR A 197 -13.15 -0.75 13.93
CA THR A 197 -11.81 -1.25 13.59
C THR A 197 -10.83 -1.11 14.76
N LEU A 198 -10.83 0.04 15.44
CA LEU A 198 -9.94 0.29 16.58
C LEU A 198 -10.28 -0.59 17.79
N ARG A 199 -11.56 -0.95 18.00
CA ARG A 199 -11.96 -1.93 19.03
C ARG A 199 -11.38 -3.32 18.74
N VAL A 200 -11.52 -3.77 17.49
CA VAL A 200 -10.95 -5.06 17.06
C VAL A 200 -9.43 -5.04 17.21
N ALA A 201 -8.78 -3.95 16.80
CA ALA A 201 -7.34 -3.79 16.95
C ALA A 201 -6.91 -3.78 18.43
N ALA A 202 -7.63 -3.10 19.32
CA ALA A 202 -7.33 -3.09 20.75
C ALA A 202 -7.47 -4.48 21.39
N ALA A 203 -8.47 -5.26 20.97
CA ALA A 203 -8.61 -6.65 21.42
C ALA A 203 -7.47 -7.52 20.87
N LEU A 204 -7.16 -7.40 19.58
CA LEU A 204 -6.09 -8.17 18.92
C LEU A 204 -4.70 -7.82 19.50
N TYR A 205 -4.45 -6.57 19.87
CA TYR A 205 -3.18 -6.15 20.48
C TYR A 205 -2.89 -6.91 21.77
N LYS A 206 -3.92 -7.25 22.54
CA LYS A 206 -3.78 -8.01 23.80
C LYS A 206 -3.43 -9.48 23.58
N THR A 207 -3.89 -10.07 22.46
CA THR A 207 -3.72 -11.50 22.18
C THR A 207 -2.59 -11.81 21.20
N GLU A 208 -2.34 -10.92 20.24
CA GLU A 208 -1.35 -11.03 19.17
C GLU A 208 -0.63 -9.68 18.95
N PRO A 209 0.20 -9.23 19.91
CA PRO A 209 0.90 -7.96 19.83
C PRO A 209 1.88 -7.88 18.64
N ASP A 210 2.28 -9.02 18.07
CA ASP A 210 3.14 -9.11 16.89
C ASP A 210 2.45 -8.69 15.58
N ASN A 211 1.12 -8.50 15.57
CA ASN A 211 0.42 -7.80 14.47
C ASN A 211 0.67 -6.29 14.45
N PHE A 212 1.40 -5.78 15.44
CA PHE A 212 1.64 -4.37 15.64
C PHE A 212 3.14 -4.13 15.72
N LEU A 213 3.58 -2.99 15.21
CA LEU A 213 4.95 -2.54 15.32
C LEU A 213 4.98 -1.21 16.07
N MET A 214 5.87 -1.11 17.04
CA MET A 214 5.99 0.10 17.85
C MET A 214 6.87 1.12 17.15
N LEU A 215 6.33 2.30 16.91
CA LEU A 215 7.04 3.47 16.41
C LEU A 215 7.20 4.48 17.55
N GLU A 216 8.45 4.88 17.80
CA GLU A 216 8.76 6.00 18.67
C GLU A 216 8.91 7.28 17.83
N ALA A 217 8.08 8.28 18.10
CA ALA A 217 8.14 9.58 17.48
C ALA A 217 8.62 10.62 18.50
N CYS A 218 9.63 11.40 18.12
CA CYS A 218 10.05 12.59 18.85
C CYS A 218 9.44 13.81 18.16
N VAL A 219 8.71 14.66 18.90
CA VAL A 219 8.08 15.89 18.41
C VAL A 219 8.47 17.10 19.24
#